data_AF-A0A2A4YK21-F1
#
_entry.id   AF-A0A2A4YK21-F1
#
_cell.length_a   1.000
_cell.length_b   1.000
_cell.length_c   1.000
_cell.angle_alpha   90.00
_cell.angle_beta   90.00
_cell.angle_gamma   90.00
#
_symmetry.space_group_name_H-M   'P 1'
#
loop_
_entity.id
_entity.type
_entity.pdbx_description
1 polymer ?
#
loop_
_entity_poly.entity_id
_entity_poly.type
_entity_poly.pdbx_seq_one_letter_code
_entity_poly.pdbx_strand_id
1 'polypeptide(L)'
;MKKLLSIVSVALLLSSITAQNATTSTIYFNPTKGLDAEHQQKLADVYCNMSDLKYHCFNLVSQQEMGAYPSAKLLKITKARANKVMEYYRDKQQIETKNMFVQYGGAYPTLWLLKPKSYFTASGNITLDENEKQCYSFNPSTQEMISTNSGNKFHFPKNAFETMNGAIVSNKNISICIWEFADKKSLVYSGLTTDANGKMLETAGSFFIEAKLNGEDLRLRKNESYTIEMRSEKSFPDMFTYYGGKKDGIIDWVVNKKEPALANFNNEIPNEEYELDDDVKIEFNSENYDAWKGEDVYSDGILDKPYYATEEPVNFYEMTAGKLGWINCDRFYEVKKTSPLIVKIDSDNNMVVRLVFRDINSVMPAYANSNHKNQYEASGIPTGEKVLLLAYSVKDENAVFGYKEITIGENKTENITLNNLTKTRFKSAVSELLSY
;
A
#
# COMPACT_ATOMS: atom_id res chain seq x y z
N MET A 1 -50.01 -31.68 14.94
CA MET A 1 -48.75 -32.46 15.01
C MET A 1 -47.74 -31.82 14.05
N LYS A 2 -46.55 -31.47 14.56
CA LYS A 2 -45.32 -31.05 13.85
C LYS A 2 -45.36 -29.79 12.96
N LYS A 3 -44.98 -28.65 13.56
CA LYS A 3 -44.09 -27.61 12.99
C LYS A 3 -43.87 -26.48 14.02
N LEU A 4 -43.22 -26.80 15.13
CA LEU A 4 -42.77 -25.77 16.09
C LEU A 4 -41.49 -26.21 16.82
N LEU A 5 -40.55 -26.82 16.12
CA LEU A 5 -39.23 -27.16 16.63
C LEU A 5 -38.25 -27.02 15.47
N SER A 6 -37.57 -25.87 15.35
CA SER A 6 -36.26 -25.78 14.68
C SER A 6 -35.60 -24.41 14.78
N ILE A 7 -36.32 -23.33 15.11
CA ILE A 7 -35.72 -21.99 15.19
C ILE A 7 -35.11 -21.71 16.58
N VAL A 8 -35.69 -22.27 17.65
CA VAL A 8 -35.15 -22.14 19.01
C VAL A 8 -33.83 -22.92 19.18
N SER A 9 -33.65 -24.01 18.44
CA SER A 9 -32.48 -24.88 18.55
C SER A 9 -31.21 -24.27 17.95
N VAL A 10 -31.31 -23.53 16.84
CA VAL A 10 -30.15 -22.91 16.17
C VAL A 10 -29.62 -21.69 16.93
N ALA A 11 -30.50 -20.90 17.54
CA ALA A 11 -30.10 -19.78 18.40
C ALA A 11 -29.51 -20.24 19.75
N LEU A 12 -29.97 -21.36 20.30
CA LEU A 12 -29.34 -21.99 21.49
C LEU A 12 -28.01 -22.68 21.16
N LEU A 13 -27.87 -23.27 19.96
CA LEU A 13 -26.62 -23.91 19.54
C LEU A 13 -25.51 -22.87 19.31
N LEU A 14 -25.82 -21.72 18.68
CA LEU A 14 -24.86 -20.62 18.52
C LEU A 14 -24.43 -20.03 19.88
N SER A 15 -25.36 -19.85 20.84
CA SER A 15 -25.01 -19.32 22.17
C SER A 15 -24.20 -20.30 23.02
N SER A 16 -24.41 -21.61 22.85
CA SER A 16 -23.68 -22.66 23.60
C SER A 16 -22.23 -22.84 23.14
N ILE A 17 -21.95 -22.72 21.83
CA ILE A 17 -20.58 -22.82 21.29
C ILE A 17 -19.79 -21.53 21.54
N THR A 18 -20.45 -20.36 21.52
CA THR A 18 -19.80 -19.07 21.85
C THR A 18 -19.41 -18.96 23.33
N ALA A 19 -20.13 -19.63 24.23
CA ALA A 19 -19.87 -19.56 25.66
C ALA A 19 -18.67 -20.41 26.11
N GLN A 20 -18.32 -21.47 25.38
CA GLN A 20 -17.24 -22.39 25.76
C GLN A 20 -15.82 -21.84 25.58
N ASN A 21 -15.66 -20.75 24.81
CA ASN A 21 -14.35 -20.17 24.48
C ASN A 21 -14.21 -18.69 24.90
N ALA A 22 -15.17 -18.16 25.66
CA ALA A 22 -15.11 -16.80 26.14
C ALA A 22 -14.24 -16.69 27.39
N THR A 23 -13.31 -15.73 27.38
CA THR A 23 -12.62 -15.37 28.63
C THR A 23 -13.57 -14.60 29.54
N THR A 24 -13.35 -14.64 30.85
CA THR A 24 -14.25 -14.01 31.81
C THR A 24 -13.49 -13.12 32.78
N SER A 25 -14.04 -11.95 33.10
CA SER A 25 -13.56 -11.11 34.20
C SER A 25 -14.74 -10.56 35.01
N THR A 26 -14.46 -10.08 36.21
CA THR A 26 -15.46 -9.42 37.05
C THR A 26 -15.11 -7.94 37.18
N ILE A 27 -16.08 -7.07 36.88
CA ILE A 27 -15.95 -5.62 37.04
C ILE A 27 -17.18 -5.05 37.73
N TYR A 28 -16.98 -4.34 38.83
CA TYR A 28 -18.05 -3.76 39.62
C TYR A 28 -17.62 -2.39 40.16
N PHE A 29 -18.53 -1.42 40.06
CA PHE A 29 -18.31 -0.03 40.44
C PHE A 29 -19.64 0.64 40.78
N ASN A 30 -19.64 1.81 41.39
CA ASN A 30 -20.88 2.57 41.56
C ASN A 30 -21.29 3.17 40.20
N PRO A 31 -22.41 2.75 39.58
CA PRO A 31 -22.76 3.19 38.24
C PRO A 31 -23.09 4.69 38.15
N THR A 32 -23.45 5.32 39.27
CA THR A 32 -23.66 6.77 39.35
C THR A 32 -22.35 7.55 39.37
N LYS A 33 -21.30 6.98 39.98
CA LYS A 33 -19.95 7.57 39.96
C LYS A 33 -19.23 7.31 38.63
N GLY A 34 -19.60 6.25 37.92
CA GLY A 34 -19.00 5.87 36.64
C GLY A 34 -17.71 5.06 36.79
N LEU A 35 -16.95 4.95 35.70
CA LEU A 35 -15.68 4.23 35.62
C LEU A 35 -14.53 5.19 35.97
N ASP A 36 -13.77 4.89 37.02
CA ASP A 36 -12.50 5.58 37.29
C ASP A 36 -11.37 5.08 36.37
N ALA A 37 -10.16 5.66 36.52
CA ALA A 37 -9.00 5.33 35.69
C ALA A 37 -8.59 3.85 35.79
N GLU A 38 -8.69 3.23 36.97
CA GLU A 38 -8.33 1.82 37.16
C GLU A 38 -9.29 0.90 36.40
N HIS A 39 -10.60 1.20 36.47
CA HIS A 39 -11.60 0.45 35.71
C HIS A 39 -11.40 0.62 34.21
N GLN A 40 -11.13 1.85 33.75
CA GLN A 40 -10.88 2.12 32.33
C GLN A 40 -9.63 1.37 31.83
N GLN A 41 -8.56 1.33 32.61
CA GLN A 41 -7.35 0.58 32.26
C GLN A 41 -7.65 -0.92 32.14
N LYS A 42 -8.34 -1.51 33.12
CA LYS A 42 -8.75 -2.93 33.07
C LYS A 42 -9.57 -3.26 31.81
N LEU A 43 -10.50 -2.38 31.42
CA LEU A 43 -11.30 -2.55 30.21
C LEU A 43 -10.45 -2.45 28.93
N ALA A 44 -9.51 -1.49 28.88
CA ALA A 44 -8.56 -1.39 27.77
C ALA A 44 -7.70 -2.66 27.63
N ASP A 45 -7.16 -3.14 28.76
CA ASP A 45 -6.31 -4.32 28.81
C ASP A 45 -7.04 -5.58 28.34
N VAL A 46 -8.32 -5.75 28.70
CA VAL A 46 -9.13 -6.87 28.22
C VAL A 46 -9.19 -6.87 26.69
N TYR A 47 -9.57 -5.75 26.06
CA TYR A 47 -9.72 -5.73 24.60
C TYR A 47 -8.37 -5.82 23.87
N CYS A 48 -7.33 -5.20 24.42
CA CYS A 48 -5.97 -5.27 23.88
C CYS A 48 -5.46 -6.71 23.86
N ASN A 49 -5.65 -7.47 24.94
CA ASN A 49 -5.14 -8.82 25.09
C ASN A 49 -6.03 -9.91 24.48
N MET A 50 -7.28 -9.58 24.12
CA MET A 50 -8.15 -10.52 23.42
C MET A 50 -7.57 -10.89 22.05
N SER A 51 -7.67 -12.17 21.69
CA SER A 51 -7.46 -12.62 20.31
C SER A 51 -8.68 -12.28 19.44
N ASP A 52 -8.45 -12.11 18.15
CA ASP A 52 -9.52 -11.89 17.16
C ASP A 52 -10.53 -13.05 17.15
N LEU A 53 -11.79 -12.72 16.80
CA LEU A 53 -12.93 -13.63 16.75
C LEU A 53 -13.25 -14.32 18.09
N LYS A 54 -12.77 -13.77 19.22
CA LYS A 54 -13.08 -14.26 20.56
C LYS A 54 -14.02 -13.34 21.31
N TYR A 55 -14.78 -13.95 22.22
CA TYR A 55 -15.63 -13.25 23.16
C TYR A 55 -14.94 -13.08 24.52
N HIS A 56 -15.29 -12.01 25.20
CA HIS A 56 -15.02 -11.81 26.62
C HIS A 56 -16.34 -11.50 27.34
N CYS A 57 -16.54 -12.13 28.48
CA CYS A 57 -17.73 -11.97 29.31
C CYS A 57 -17.37 -11.25 30.62
N PHE A 58 -18.02 -10.11 30.85
CA PHE A 58 -17.93 -9.36 32.09
C PHE A 58 -19.05 -9.77 33.05
N ASN A 59 -18.64 -10.30 34.20
CA ASN A 59 -19.48 -10.41 35.37
C ASN A 59 -19.57 -9.04 36.05
N LEU A 60 -20.80 -8.54 36.25
CA LEU A 60 -21.03 -7.16 36.69
C LEU A 60 -21.42 -7.05 38.17
N VAL A 61 -21.25 -8.13 38.94
CA VAL A 61 -21.57 -8.24 40.36
C VAL A 61 -20.44 -8.96 41.07
N SER A 62 -20.04 -8.47 42.24
CA SER A 62 -19.09 -9.19 43.10
C SER A 62 -19.79 -10.22 44.00
N GLN A 63 -19.06 -11.23 44.47
CA GLN A 63 -19.60 -12.20 45.43
C GLN A 63 -20.13 -11.54 46.72
N GLN A 64 -19.49 -10.46 47.16
CA GLN A 64 -19.93 -9.69 48.33
C GLN A 64 -21.29 -9.02 48.09
N GLU A 65 -21.50 -8.43 46.91
CA GLU A 65 -22.78 -7.81 46.54
C GLU A 65 -23.92 -8.82 46.43
N MET A 66 -23.62 -10.04 45.97
CA MET A 66 -24.59 -11.14 45.90
C MET A 66 -25.15 -11.52 47.27
N GLY A 67 -24.31 -11.47 48.33
CA GLY A 67 -24.75 -11.71 49.71
C GLY A 67 -25.40 -10.51 50.39
N ALA A 68 -25.11 -9.29 49.93
CA ALA A 68 -25.52 -8.05 50.60
C ALA A 68 -26.81 -7.43 50.04
N TYR A 69 -27.21 -7.74 48.80
CA TYR A 69 -28.33 -7.05 48.15
C TYR A 69 -29.37 -7.99 47.54
N PRO A 70 -30.67 -7.60 47.54
CA PRO A 70 -31.72 -8.38 46.88
C PRO A 70 -31.50 -8.45 45.37
N SER A 71 -31.92 -9.56 44.75
CA SER A 71 -31.74 -9.80 43.31
C SER A 71 -32.32 -8.69 42.42
N ALA A 72 -33.44 -8.09 42.81
CA ALA A 72 -34.04 -6.97 42.07
C ALA A 72 -33.16 -5.71 42.05
N LYS A 73 -32.44 -5.45 43.16
CA LYS A 73 -31.49 -4.33 43.25
C LYS A 73 -30.25 -4.62 42.40
N LEU A 74 -29.72 -5.84 42.50
CA LEU A 74 -28.58 -6.28 41.70
C LEU A 74 -28.89 -6.20 40.20
N LEU A 75 -30.06 -6.65 39.77
CA LEU A 75 -30.51 -6.56 38.37
C LEU A 75 -30.52 -5.11 37.83
N LYS A 76 -30.92 -4.13 38.65
CA LYS A 76 -30.89 -2.71 38.25
C LYS A 76 -29.45 -2.20 38.14
N ILE A 77 -28.61 -2.53 39.12
CA ILE A 77 -27.21 -2.09 39.16
C ILE A 77 -26.41 -2.69 38.00
N THR A 78 -26.58 -3.98 37.70
CA THR A 78 -25.86 -4.64 36.61
C THR A 78 -26.22 -4.07 35.24
N LYS A 79 -27.50 -3.77 35.00
CA LYS A 79 -27.92 -3.10 33.76
C LYS A 79 -27.26 -1.73 33.61
N ALA A 80 -27.21 -0.95 34.69
CA ALA A 80 -26.54 0.36 34.68
C ALA A 80 -25.02 0.23 34.45
N ARG A 81 -24.36 -0.75 35.07
CA ARG A 81 -22.94 -1.04 34.84
C ARG A 81 -22.67 -1.48 33.41
N ALA A 82 -23.48 -2.37 32.86
CA ALA A 82 -23.35 -2.84 31.47
C ALA A 82 -23.37 -1.65 30.51
N ASN A 83 -24.33 -0.72 30.68
CA ASN A 83 -24.41 0.48 29.87
C ASN A 83 -23.15 1.35 29.98
N LYS A 84 -22.62 1.56 31.19
CA LYS A 84 -21.40 2.34 31.40
C LYS A 84 -20.16 1.70 30.75
N VAL A 85 -20.04 0.38 30.79
CA VAL A 85 -18.95 -0.34 30.11
C VAL A 85 -19.11 -0.28 28.58
N MET A 86 -20.33 -0.42 28.06
CA MET A 86 -20.61 -0.28 26.62
C MET A 86 -20.34 1.15 26.13
N GLU A 87 -20.71 2.18 26.89
CA GLU A 87 -20.40 3.59 26.62
C GLU A 87 -18.89 3.80 26.53
N TYR A 88 -18.11 3.24 27.46
CA TYR A 88 -16.65 3.29 27.41
C TYR A 88 -16.08 2.67 26.12
N TYR A 89 -16.48 1.44 25.78
CA TYR A 89 -15.97 0.79 24.57
C TYR A 89 -16.37 1.52 23.29
N ARG A 90 -17.60 2.03 23.23
CA ARG A 90 -18.08 2.81 22.07
C ARG A 90 -17.33 4.13 21.95
N ASP A 91 -17.23 4.91 23.01
CA ASP A 91 -16.81 6.31 22.93
C ASP A 91 -15.28 6.47 23.03
N LYS A 92 -14.61 5.59 23.79
CA LYS A 92 -13.15 5.64 24.00
C LYS A 92 -12.40 4.65 23.12
N GLN A 93 -12.91 3.43 22.99
CA GLN A 93 -12.27 2.39 22.19
C GLN A 93 -12.80 2.32 20.75
N GLN A 94 -13.86 3.07 20.41
CA GLN A 94 -14.51 3.09 19.09
C GLN A 94 -15.01 1.71 18.63
N ILE A 95 -15.44 0.87 19.59
CA ILE A 95 -15.99 -0.45 19.28
C ILE A 95 -17.45 -0.30 18.87
N GLU A 96 -17.78 -0.87 17.70
CA GLU A 96 -19.14 -0.87 17.20
C GLU A 96 -20.10 -1.60 18.15
N THR A 97 -21.29 -1.03 18.36
CA THR A 97 -22.30 -1.59 19.29
C THR A 97 -22.71 -3.02 18.92
N LYS A 98 -22.64 -3.42 17.65
CA LYS A 98 -22.95 -4.80 17.22
C LYS A 98 -22.01 -5.85 17.83
N ASN A 99 -20.83 -5.44 18.28
CA ASN A 99 -19.84 -6.30 18.93
C ASN A 99 -20.02 -6.38 20.45
N MET A 100 -21.10 -5.81 20.99
CA MET A 100 -21.42 -5.83 22.41
C MET A 100 -22.88 -6.21 22.63
N PHE A 101 -23.15 -7.08 23.60
CA PHE A 101 -24.53 -7.38 23.98
C PHE A 101 -24.65 -7.79 25.44
N VAL A 102 -25.82 -7.53 26.02
CA VAL A 102 -26.14 -7.98 27.37
C VAL A 102 -26.90 -9.30 27.27
N GLN A 103 -26.37 -10.34 27.89
CA GLN A 103 -27.04 -11.63 27.95
C GLN A 103 -27.92 -11.72 29.20
N TYR A 104 -29.16 -12.16 29.00
CA TYR A 104 -30.14 -12.45 30.03
C TYR A 104 -30.37 -13.97 30.10
N GLY A 105 -30.59 -14.54 31.29
CA GLY A 105 -30.86 -15.98 31.45
C GLY A 105 -30.01 -16.73 32.48
N GLY A 106 -29.18 -16.04 33.26
CA GLY A 106 -28.50 -16.56 34.45
C GLY A 106 -28.95 -15.85 35.74
N ALA A 107 -28.21 -16.00 36.84
CA ALA A 107 -28.53 -15.34 38.12
C ALA A 107 -28.58 -13.81 37.98
N TYR A 108 -27.66 -13.22 37.20
CA TYR A 108 -27.61 -11.80 36.88
C TYR A 108 -27.17 -11.58 35.42
N PRO A 109 -27.53 -10.44 34.79
CA PRO A 109 -27.07 -10.11 33.45
C PRO A 109 -25.55 -9.97 33.37
N THR A 110 -24.97 -10.50 32.30
CA THR A 110 -23.55 -10.39 31.95
C THR A 110 -23.40 -9.57 30.68
N LEU A 111 -22.31 -8.82 30.55
CA LEU A 111 -21.98 -8.10 29.33
C LEU A 111 -20.97 -8.90 28.50
N TRP A 112 -21.25 -9.10 27.23
CA TRP A 112 -20.40 -9.81 26.29
C TRP A 112 -19.81 -8.84 25.28
N LEU A 113 -18.50 -8.99 25.04
CA LEU A 113 -17.71 -8.20 24.10
C LEU A 113 -17.07 -9.15 23.08
N LEU A 114 -17.29 -8.91 21.80
CA LEU A 114 -16.63 -9.59 20.69
C LEU A 114 -15.46 -8.73 20.19
N LYS A 115 -14.29 -9.33 20.03
CA LYS A 115 -13.21 -8.75 19.22
C LYS A 115 -13.37 -9.27 17.79
N PRO A 116 -13.74 -8.42 16.80
CA PRO A 116 -13.93 -8.88 15.43
C PRO A 116 -12.59 -9.33 14.82
N LYS A 117 -12.64 -9.98 13.66
CA LYS A 117 -11.43 -10.21 12.86
C LYS A 117 -10.81 -8.86 12.51
N SER A 118 -9.51 -8.69 12.76
CA SER A 118 -8.78 -7.51 12.33
C SER A 118 -8.74 -7.44 10.80
N TYR A 119 -8.78 -6.21 10.30
CA TYR A 119 -8.43 -5.90 8.93
C TYR A 119 -7.29 -4.89 8.93
N PHE A 120 -6.53 -4.92 7.84
CA PHE A 120 -5.32 -4.15 7.66
C PHE A 120 -5.55 -3.11 6.59
N THR A 121 -5.29 -1.85 6.91
CA THR A 121 -5.48 -0.74 5.98
C THR A 121 -4.14 -0.07 5.73
N ALA A 122 -3.75 0.06 4.47
CA ALA A 122 -2.58 0.85 4.13
C ALA A 122 -2.90 2.32 4.41
N SER A 123 -2.04 2.99 5.15
CA SER A 123 -2.17 4.42 5.39
C SER A 123 -1.32 5.20 4.38
N GLY A 124 -1.82 6.36 3.97
CA GLY A 124 -1.18 7.23 3.01
C GLY A 124 -2.15 7.84 2.01
N ASN A 125 -1.69 8.88 1.31
CA ASN A 125 -2.36 9.43 0.15
C ASN A 125 -1.35 9.51 -0.99
N ILE A 126 -1.79 9.17 -2.19
CA ILE A 126 -1.00 9.39 -3.39
C ILE A 126 -0.98 10.89 -3.70
N THR A 127 0.22 11.44 -3.86
CA THR A 127 0.44 12.86 -4.12
C THR A 127 1.19 13.04 -5.43
N LEU A 128 0.57 13.73 -6.38
CA LEU A 128 1.22 14.25 -7.58
C LEU A 128 1.58 15.71 -7.31
N ASP A 129 2.85 15.99 -7.02
CA ASP A 129 3.31 17.37 -6.82
C ASP A 129 3.29 18.09 -8.17
N GLU A 130 2.50 19.16 -8.28
CA GLU A 130 2.34 19.93 -9.52
C GLU A 130 3.66 20.57 -9.99
N ASN A 131 4.63 20.76 -9.09
CA ASN A 131 5.94 21.30 -9.45
C ASN A 131 6.82 20.26 -10.18
N GLU A 132 6.52 18.97 -10.03
CA GLU A 132 7.24 17.87 -10.70
C GLU A 132 6.58 17.48 -12.03
N LYS A 133 5.46 18.11 -12.38
CA LYS A 133 4.70 17.84 -13.60
C LYS A 133 5.40 18.43 -14.83
N GLN A 134 5.66 17.60 -15.83
CA GLN A 134 6.20 18.01 -17.12
C GLN A 134 5.16 17.79 -18.23
N CYS A 135 4.74 18.86 -18.92
CA CYS A 135 3.69 18.77 -19.95
C CYS A 135 4.20 19.17 -21.34
N TYR A 136 3.77 18.41 -22.34
CA TYR A 136 4.17 18.52 -23.74
C TYR A 136 2.93 18.57 -24.62
N SER A 137 2.97 19.34 -25.71
CA SER A 137 1.87 19.43 -26.66
C SER A 137 2.32 19.16 -28.08
N PHE A 138 1.65 18.21 -28.74
CA PHE A 138 1.95 17.80 -30.11
C PHE A 138 0.68 17.34 -30.83
N ASN A 139 0.75 17.25 -32.15
CA ASN A 139 -0.32 16.72 -32.99
C ASN A 139 -0.14 15.20 -33.15
N PRO A 140 -1.10 14.36 -32.72
CA PRO A 140 -0.95 12.91 -32.76
C PRO A 140 -1.06 12.29 -34.16
N SER A 141 -1.22 13.07 -35.25
CA SER A 141 -1.17 12.52 -36.62
C SER A 141 0.22 12.05 -37.06
N THR A 142 1.27 12.50 -36.37
CA THR A 142 2.64 12.03 -36.55
C THR A 142 3.11 11.28 -35.32
N GLN A 143 4.15 10.46 -35.48
CA GLN A 143 4.86 9.93 -34.31
C GLN A 143 5.52 11.09 -33.56
N GLU A 144 5.64 10.97 -32.24
CA GLU A 144 6.27 11.95 -31.39
C GLU A 144 7.24 11.27 -30.41
N MET A 145 8.38 11.91 -30.16
CA MET A 145 9.31 11.53 -29.11
C MET A 145 9.42 12.67 -28.10
N ILE A 146 9.06 12.40 -26.85
CA ILE A 146 9.16 13.33 -25.73
C ILE A 146 10.38 12.96 -24.89
N SER A 147 11.27 13.93 -24.66
CA SER A 147 12.37 13.81 -23.68
C SER A 147 12.01 14.54 -22.39
N THR A 148 12.11 13.85 -21.25
CA THR A 148 11.92 14.45 -19.93
C THR A 148 13.19 15.08 -19.38
N ASN A 149 13.06 15.92 -18.35
CA ASN A 149 14.17 16.53 -17.64
C ASN A 149 15.10 15.49 -16.98
N SER A 150 14.58 14.32 -16.63
CA SER A 150 15.36 13.17 -16.16
C SER A 150 16.08 12.42 -17.28
N GLY A 151 15.84 12.79 -18.54
CA GLY A 151 16.48 12.23 -19.72
C GLY A 151 15.86 10.92 -20.22
N ASN A 152 14.67 10.56 -19.73
CA ASN A 152 13.88 9.45 -20.25
C ASN A 152 13.19 9.88 -21.56
N LYS A 153 13.00 8.95 -22.50
CA LYS A 153 12.33 9.23 -23.77
C LYS A 153 11.05 8.43 -23.92
N PHE A 154 9.99 9.07 -24.39
CA PHE A 154 8.67 8.48 -24.59
C PHE A 154 8.29 8.57 -26.07
N HIS A 155 8.13 7.42 -26.71
CA HIS A 155 7.88 7.30 -28.15
C HIS A 155 6.42 6.92 -28.39
N PHE A 156 5.62 7.90 -28.80
CA PHE A 156 4.20 7.70 -29.10
C PHE A 156 3.99 7.51 -30.60
N PRO A 157 3.36 6.40 -31.05
CA PRO A 157 3.08 6.21 -32.46
C PRO A 157 1.99 7.15 -32.96
N LYS A 158 1.97 7.38 -34.27
CA LYS A 158 0.93 8.18 -34.92
C LYS A 158 -0.46 7.56 -34.69
N ASN A 159 -1.45 8.41 -34.49
CA ASN A 159 -2.85 8.07 -34.29
C ASN A 159 -3.09 7.07 -33.14
N ALA A 160 -2.26 7.10 -32.09
CA ALA A 160 -2.36 6.20 -30.94
C ALA A 160 -3.49 6.56 -29.97
N PHE A 161 -4.02 7.77 -30.01
CA PHE A 161 -4.94 8.29 -28.97
C PHE A 161 -6.40 8.33 -29.43
N GLU A 162 -7.30 8.05 -28.50
CA GLU A 162 -8.74 8.22 -28.63
C GLU A 162 -9.33 8.87 -27.37
N THR A 163 -10.49 9.50 -27.54
CA THR A 163 -11.32 9.94 -26.41
C THR A 163 -11.84 8.72 -25.63
N MET A 164 -12.32 8.93 -24.41
CA MET A 164 -12.90 7.84 -23.59
C MET A 164 -14.11 7.15 -24.26
N ASN A 165 -14.77 7.82 -25.21
CA ASN A 165 -15.87 7.28 -26.02
C ASN A 165 -15.42 6.57 -27.31
N GLY A 166 -14.11 6.47 -27.57
CA GLY A 166 -13.55 5.76 -28.73
C GLY A 166 -13.37 6.58 -30.01
N ALA A 167 -13.57 7.90 -29.96
CA ALA A 167 -13.30 8.75 -31.13
C ALA A 167 -11.79 9.01 -31.26
N ILE A 168 -11.21 8.66 -32.42
CA ILE A 168 -9.78 8.84 -32.73
C ILE A 168 -9.44 10.34 -32.74
N VAL A 169 -8.30 10.69 -32.13
CA VAL A 169 -7.75 12.05 -32.15
C VAL A 169 -6.54 12.09 -33.08
N SER A 170 -6.63 12.85 -34.17
CA SER A 170 -5.57 12.91 -35.18
C SER A 170 -5.30 14.31 -35.75
N ASN A 171 -6.18 15.29 -35.54
CA ASN A 171 -6.08 16.61 -36.19
C ASN A 171 -6.03 17.79 -35.21
N LYS A 172 -5.82 17.52 -33.92
CA LYS A 172 -5.76 18.52 -32.85
C LYS A 172 -4.59 18.20 -31.94
N ASN A 173 -3.92 19.24 -31.47
CA ASN A 173 -2.88 19.06 -30.47
C ASN A 173 -3.48 18.48 -29.19
N ILE A 174 -2.80 17.49 -28.64
CA ILE A 174 -3.08 16.94 -27.32
C ILE A 174 -2.03 17.45 -26.34
N SER A 175 -2.28 17.28 -25.05
CA SER A 175 -1.33 17.53 -23.97
C SER A 175 -0.99 16.20 -23.31
N ILE A 176 0.30 15.86 -23.22
CA ILE A 176 0.80 14.75 -22.40
C ILE A 176 1.51 15.35 -21.19
N CYS A 177 1.12 14.95 -19.99
CA CYS A 177 1.78 15.34 -18.75
C CYS A 177 2.36 14.11 -18.05
N ILE A 178 3.60 14.22 -17.58
CA ILE A 178 4.38 13.12 -17.00
C ILE A 178 4.90 13.54 -15.62
N TRP A 179 4.79 12.62 -14.66
CA TRP A 179 5.47 12.66 -13.37
C TRP A 179 6.37 11.44 -13.26
N GLU A 180 7.57 11.62 -12.71
CA GLU A 180 8.61 10.60 -12.63
C GLU A 180 9.02 10.35 -11.17
N PHE A 181 9.09 9.09 -10.77
CA PHE A 181 9.39 8.64 -9.40
C PHE A 181 10.47 7.56 -9.44
N ALA A 182 11.74 7.99 -9.47
CA ALA A 182 12.88 7.07 -9.62
C ALA A 182 13.52 6.68 -8.27
N ASP A 183 13.57 7.61 -7.32
CA ASP A 183 14.29 7.42 -6.05
C ASP A 183 13.35 7.14 -4.86
N LYS A 184 13.89 6.50 -3.81
CA LYS A 184 13.14 6.16 -2.58
C LYS A 184 12.47 7.38 -1.93
N LYS A 185 13.08 8.56 -2.07
CA LYS A 185 12.55 9.83 -1.54
C LYS A 185 11.27 10.24 -2.28
N SER A 186 11.27 10.18 -3.60
CA SER A 186 10.12 10.46 -4.45
C SER A 186 8.98 9.47 -4.18
N LEU A 187 9.28 8.18 -3.97
CA LEU A 187 8.30 7.17 -3.56
C LEU A 187 7.65 7.50 -2.21
N VAL A 188 8.45 7.84 -1.20
CA VAL A 188 7.94 8.21 0.14
C VAL A 188 7.06 9.46 0.10
N TYR A 189 7.47 10.51 -0.63
CA TYR A 189 6.69 11.76 -0.71
C TYR A 189 5.42 11.65 -1.53
N SER A 190 5.47 10.88 -2.62
CA SER A 190 4.29 10.61 -3.44
C SER A 190 3.35 9.59 -2.81
N GLY A 191 3.79 8.91 -1.73
CA GLY A 191 3.01 7.87 -1.06
C GLY A 191 2.99 6.54 -1.80
N LEU A 192 3.84 6.39 -2.83
CA LEU A 192 4.00 5.16 -3.60
C LEU A 192 4.69 4.07 -2.79
N THR A 193 4.40 2.83 -3.18
CA THR A 193 4.95 1.61 -2.61
C THR A 193 5.39 0.70 -3.75
N THR A 194 6.36 -0.17 -3.51
CA THR A 194 6.85 -1.17 -4.46
C THR A 194 6.30 -2.54 -4.07
N ASP A 195 4.97 -2.65 -4.09
CA ASP A 195 4.19 -3.84 -3.74
C ASP A 195 3.28 -4.24 -4.90
N ALA A 196 3.32 -5.52 -5.25
CA ALA A 196 2.38 -6.16 -6.17
C ALA A 196 1.69 -7.33 -5.46
N ASN A 197 0.46 -7.09 -5.00
CA ASN A 197 -0.36 -8.06 -4.29
C ASN A 197 0.37 -8.70 -3.08
N GLY A 198 1.03 -7.88 -2.26
CA GLY A 198 1.79 -8.32 -1.09
C GLY A 198 3.18 -8.87 -1.39
N LYS A 199 3.59 -8.93 -2.67
CA LYS A 199 4.95 -9.31 -3.08
C LYS A 199 5.78 -8.07 -3.34
N MET A 200 7.00 -8.11 -2.84
CA MET A 200 7.95 -7.01 -2.91
C MET A 200 8.52 -6.84 -4.32
N LEU A 201 8.64 -5.60 -4.76
CA LEU A 201 9.27 -5.21 -6.03
C LEU A 201 10.58 -4.46 -5.77
N GLU A 202 11.53 -4.62 -6.68
CA GLU A 202 12.68 -3.71 -6.82
C GLU A 202 12.47 -2.86 -8.08
N THR A 203 12.43 -1.54 -7.91
CA THR A 203 12.05 -0.61 -8.98
C THR A 203 13.24 0.04 -9.66
N ALA A 204 13.17 0.13 -10.99
CA ALA A 204 14.05 0.98 -11.78
C ALA A 204 13.42 2.36 -12.06
N GLY A 205 12.12 2.55 -11.79
CA GLY A 205 11.44 3.85 -11.82
C GLY A 205 9.98 3.77 -12.22
N SER A 206 9.15 4.60 -11.58
CA SER A 206 7.71 4.70 -11.82
C SER A 206 7.31 6.00 -12.48
N PHE A 207 6.20 5.99 -13.19
CA PHE A 207 5.63 7.11 -13.91
C PHE A 207 4.14 7.26 -13.63
N PHE A 208 3.65 8.49 -13.64
CA PHE A 208 2.25 8.77 -13.92
C PHE A 208 2.14 9.57 -15.21
N ILE A 209 1.38 9.06 -16.17
CA ILE A 209 1.28 9.64 -17.51
C ILE A 209 -0.19 9.95 -17.80
N GLU A 210 -0.48 11.21 -18.10
CA GLU A 210 -1.81 11.70 -18.44
C GLU A 210 -1.84 12.27 -19.86
N ALA A 211 -2.89 11.99 -20.61
CA ALA A 211 -3.14 12.57 -21.93
C ALA A 211 -4.48 13.30 -21.95
N LYS A 212 -4.50 14.54 -22.45
CA LYS A 212 -5.70 15.37 -22.51
C LYS A 212 -5.90 16.06 -23.85
N LEU A 213 -7.15 16.25 -24.24
CA LEU A 213 -7.57 17.15 -25.31
C LEU A 213 -8.54 18.17 -24.72
N ASN A 214 -8.16 19.45 -24.72
CA ASN A 214 -8.98 20.54 -24.16
C ASN A 214 -9.44 20.30 -22.71
N GLY A 215 -8.59 19.64 -21.90
CA GLY A 215 -8.90 19.31 -20.51
C GLY A 215 -9.59 17.97 -20.29
N GLU A 216 -10.11 17.34 -21.34
CA GLU A 216 -10.76 16.02 -21.29
C GLU A 216 -9.74 14.88 -21.47
N ASP A 217 -9.87 13.84 -20.67
CA ASP A 217 -8.96 12.69 -20.68
C ASP A 217 -9.01 11.91 -21.99
N LEU A 218 -7.85 11.45 -22.41
CA LEU A 218 -7.64 10.54 -23.53
C LEU A 218 -7.10 9.20 -23.02
N ARG A 219 -7.23 8.18 -23.86
CA ARG A 219 -6.57 6.90 -23.69
C ARG A 219 -5.89 6.47 -24.98
N LEU A 220 -5.03 5.47 -24.87
CA LEU A 220 -4.54 4.77 -26.05
C LEU A 220 -5.68 3.97 -26.69
N ARG A 221 -5.68 3.91 -28.02
CA ARG A 221 -6.55 3.02 -28.78
C ARG A 221 -6.23 1.57 -28.44
N LYS A 222 -7.23 0.72 -28.60
CA LYS A 222 -7.07 -0.71 -28.38
C LYS A 222 -5.95 -1.27 -29.28
N ASN A 223 -5.06 -2.05 -28.68
CA ASN A 223 -3.88 -2.68 -29.31
C ASN A 223 -2.78 -1.71 -29.76
N GLU A 224 -2.87 -0.42 -29.46
CA GLU A 224 -1.73 0.49 -29.57
C GLU A 224 -0.94 0.49 -28.27
N SER A 225 0.37 0.74 -28.38
CA SER A 225 1.28 0.90 -27.26
C SER A 225 2.27 2.03 -27.55
N TYR A 226 2.99 2.47 -26.53
CA TYR A 226 4.12 3.39 -26.67
C TYR A 226 5.33 2.80 -25.97
N THR A 227 6.50 3.28 -26.36
CA THR A 227 7.79 2.81 -25.82
C THR A 227 8.37 3.87 -24.90
N ILE A 228 9.00 3.44 -23.82
CA ILE A 228 9.75 4.30 -22.91
C ILE A 228 11.20 3.82 -22.87
N GLU A 229 12.13 4.69 -23.24
CA GLU A 229 13.56 4.53 -22.96
C GLU A 229 13.84 5.14 -21.57
N MET A 230 13.86 4.29 -20.55
CA MET A 230 14.11 4.71 -19.17
C MET A 230 15.58 4.55 -18.82
N ARG A 231 16.26 5.66 -18.53
CA ARG A 231 17.66 5.65 -18.08
C ARG A 231 17.82 4.79 -16.84
N SER A 232 18.85 3.96 -16.83
CA SER A 232 19.20 3.19 -15.65
C SER A 232 20.69 2.90 -15.58
N GLU A 233 21.22 2.92 -14.36
CA GLU A 233 22.60 2.54 -14.09
C GLU A 233 22.72 1.03 -13.81
N LYS A 234 21.61 0.35 -13.49
CA LYS A 234 21.59 -1.07 -13.14
C LYS A 234 20.80 -1.87 -14.19
N SER A 235 21.41 -2.94 -14.69
CA SER A 235 20.77 -3.88 -15.60
C SER A 235 20.34 -5.14 -14.86
N PHE A 236 19.08 -5.50 -15.02
CA PHE A 236 18.45 -6.70 -14.52
C PHE A 236 17.58 -7.26 -15.66
N PRO A 237 17.79 -8.52 -16.05
CA PRO A 237 17.11 -9.12 -17.20
C PRO A 237 15.64 -9.48 -16.93
N ASP A 238 15.21 -9.49 -15.66
CA ASP A 238 13.87 -9.89 -15.21
C ASP A 238 12.94 -8.70 -14.91
N MET A 239 13.17 -7.58 -15.59
CA MET A 239 12.35 -6.37 -15.49
C MET A 239 11.13 -6.43 -16.41
N PHE A 240 9.99 -5.94 -15.93
CA PHE A 240 8.72 -5.92 -16.67
C PHE A 240 7.99 -4.60 -16.46
N THR A 241 7.05 -4.32 -17.37
CA THR A 241 6.07 -3.25 -17.18
C THR A 241 4.98 -3.65 -16.19
N TYR A 242 4.71 -2.77 -15.22
CA TYR A 242 3.62 -2.90 -14.25
C TYR A 242 2.62 -1.76 -14.42
N TYR A 243 1.35 -2.06 -14.16
CA TYR A 243 0.27 -1.07 -14.15
C TYR A 243 -0.25 -0.89 -12.73
N GLY A 244 -0.38 0.37 -12.30
CA GLY A 244 -0.83 0.70 -10.95
C GLY A 244 -2.34 0.91 -10.87
N GLY A 245 -2.97 0.30 -9.87
CA GLY A 245 -4.36 0.54 -9.50
C GLY A 245 -4.48 1.01 -8.05
N LYS A 246 -5.33 2.01 -7.78
CA LYS A 246 -5.57 2.45 -6.40
C LYS A 246 -6.31 1.37 -5.62
N LYS A 247 -5.72 0.91 -4.51
CA LYS A 247 -6.28 -0.08 -3.60
C LYS A 247 -5.91 0.29 -2.17
N ASP A 248 -6.90 0.35 -1.28
CA ASP A 248 -6.71 0.60 0.16
C ASP A 248 -5.81 1.82 0.48
N GLY A 249 -5.85 2.88 -0.34
CA GLY A 249 -5.08 4.11 -0.13
C GLY A 249 -3.67 4.14 -0.74
N ILE A 250 -3.20 3.03 -1.31
CA ILE A 250 -1.92 2.91 -2.03
C ILE A 250 -2.13 2.58 -3.51
N ILE A 251 -1.04 2.54 -4.28
CA ILE A 251 -1.01 1.93 -5.61
C ILE A 251 -0.54 0.49 -5.43
N ASP A 252 -1.39 -0.45 -5.84
CA ASP A 252 -1.06 -1.88 -5.95
C ASP A 252 -0.70 -2.15 -7.42
N TRP A 253 0.50 -2.69 -7.64
CA TRP A 253 1.05 -2.89 -8.98
C TRP A 253 0.67 -4.25 -9.54
N VAL A 254 0.38 -4.30 -10.84
CA VAL A 254 0.08 -5.55 -11.55
C VAL A 254 1.03 -5.68 -12.73
N VAL A 255 1.85 -6.74 -12.70
CA VAL A 255 2.78 -7.06 -13.77
C VAL A 255 2.06 -7.41 -15.07
N ASN A 256 2.58 -6.95 -16.20
CA ASN A 256 2.25 -7.51 -17.49
C ASN A 256 3.41 -8.36 -18.00
N LYS A 257 3.32 -9.67 -17.80
CA LYS A 257 4.36 -10.64 -18.19
C LYS A 257 4.63 -10.69 -19.72
N LYS A 258 3.78 -10.06 -20.53
CA LYS A 258 3.96 -9.94 -22.00
C LYS A 258 4.72 -8.68 -22.41
N GLU A 259 5.05 -7.81 -21.47
CA GLU A 259 5.77 -6.56 -21.68
C GLU A 259 7.07 -6.59 -20.83
N PRO A 260 8.06 -7.43 -21.19
CA PRO A 260 9.38 -7.37 -20.57
C PRO A 260 10.07 -6.05 -20.93
N ALA A 261 10.87 -5.52 -20.01
CA ALA A 261 11.72 -4.38 -20.24
C ALA A 261 13.09 -4.87 -20.74
N LEU A 262 13.49 -4.44 -21.93
CA LEU A 262 14.74 -4.84 -22.56
C LEU A 262 15.87 -3.93 -22.10
N ALA A 263 16.88 -4.51 -21.47
CA ALA A 263 18.06 -3.76 -21.06
C ALA A 263 18.96 -3.48 -22.27
N ASN A 264 19.23 -2.21 -22.56
CA ASN A 264 20.15 -1.77 -23.59
C ASN A 264 21.39 -1.15 -22.93
N PHE A 265 22.36 -2.02 -22.62
CA PHE A 265 23.64 -1.70 -21.99
C PHE A 265 24.74 -2.15 -22.94
N ASN A 266 25.77 -1.34 -23.12
CA ASN A 266 26.85 -1.51 -24.11
C ASN A 266 27.30 -2.98 -24.33
N ASN A 267 26.71 -3.62 -25.34
CA ASN A 267 27.04 -4.93 -25.90
C ASN A 267 27.08 -6.15 -24.96
N GLU A 268 26.36 -6.14 -23.84
CA GLU A 268 26.02 -7.37 -23.12
C GLU A 268 24.52 -7.63 -23.28
N ILE A 269 24.16 -8.44 -24.28
CA ILE A 269 22.83 -9.05 -24.36
C ILE A 269 22.78 -10.07 -23.22
N PRO A 270 21.91 -9.93 -22.20
CA PRO A 270 21.73 -10.96 -21.20
C PRO A 270 20.99 -12.13 -21.87
N ASN A 271 21.74 -13.13 -22.35
CA ASN A 271 21.20 -14.40 -22.86
C ASN A 271 20.80 -15.32 -21.69
N GLU A 272 19.95 -14.87 -20.78
CA GLU A 272 19.45 -15.73 -19.70
C GLU A 272 17.92 -15.86 -19.76
N GLU A 273 17.48 -17.10 -19.76
CA GLU A 273 16.08 -17.53 -19.77
C GLU A 273 15.57 -17.49 -18.32
N TYR A 274 14.55 -16.68 -18.04
CA TYR A 274 13.98 -16.53 -16.70
C TYR A 274 12.62 -17.24 -16.60
N GLU A 275 12.54 -18.26 -15.74
CA GLU A 275 11.27 -18.87 -15.37
C GLU A 275 10.63 -18.04 -14.24
N LEU A 276 9.52 -17.34 -14.56
CA LEU A 276 8.65 -16.78 -13.54
C LEU A 276 7.89 -17.92 -12.87
N ASP A 277 7.96 -17.98 -11.54
CA ASP A 277 7.30 -18.99 -10.70
C ASP A 277 5.76 -18.90 -10.84
N ASP A 278 5.26 -19.55 -11.89
CA ASP A 278 3.88 -19.99 -12.23
C ASP A 278 3.92 -20.50 -13.70
N ASP A 279 4.29 -21.76 -13.91
CA ASP A 279 4.13 -22.61 -15.13
C ASP A 279 4.04 -21.92 -16.51
N VAL A 280 4.91 -20.95 -16.82
CA VAL A 280 5.05 -20.39 -18.17
C VAL A 280 6.53 -20.34 -18.53
N LYS A 281 6.96 -21.30 -19.34
CA LYS A 281 8.25 -21.24 -20.06
C LYS A 281 8.12 -20.24 -21.20
N ILE A 282 9.00 -19.23 -21.23
CA ILE A 282 9.05 -18.24 -22.31
C ILE A 282 10.28 -18.60 -23.17
N GLU A 283 10.04 -19.23 -24.31
CA GLU A 283 11.07 -19.42 -25.33
C GLU A 283 11.35 -18.07 -26.02
N PHE A 284 12.54 -17.52 -25.84
CA PHE A 284 13.03 -16.41 -26.66
C PHE A 284 13.52 -16.95 -28.00
N ASN A 285 12.70 -16.82 -29.04
CA ASN A 285 13.15 -17.14 -30.40
C ASN A 285 13.94 -15.95 -30.96
N SER A 286 15.25 -16.11 -31.11
CA SER A 286 16.17 -15.11 -31.68
C SER A 286 15.92 -14.83 -33.18
N GLU A 287 14.92 -15.47 -33.77
CA GLU A 287 14.63 -15.43 -35.21
C GLU A 287 13.68 -14.30 -35.65
N ASN A 288 13.10 -13.52 -34.74
CA ASN A 288 12.28 -12.33 -35.10
C ASN A 288 13.04 -10.99 -34.99
N TYR A 289 14.37 -11.04 -34.94
CA TYR A 289 15.19 -9.84 -35.10
C TYR A 289 15.37 -9.57 -36.60
N ASP A 290 14.37 -8.95 -37.23
CA ASP A 290 14.59 -8.28 -38.51
C ASP A 290 15.51 -7.09 -38.25
N ALA A 291 16.82 -7.36 -38.31
CA ALA A 291 17.83 -6.32 -38.44
C ALA A 291 17.46 -5.51 -39.69
N TRP A 292 16.98 -4.28 -39.50
CA TRP A 292 16.78 -3.33 -40.57
C TRP A 292 18.12 -3.10 -41.29
N LYS A 293 18.35 -3.85 -42.37
CA LYS A 293 19.42 -3.61 -43.33
C LYS A 293 18.89 -2.62 -44.36
N GLY A 294 19.17 -1.34 -44.13
CA GLY A 294 18.99 -0.32 -45.16
C GLY A 294 19.88 -0.68 -46.36
N GLU A 295 19.27 -0.90 -47.52
CA GLU A 295 19.96 -1.14 -48.77
C GLU A 295 20.79 0.09 -49.19
N ASP A 296 22.04 -0.18 -49.56
CA ASP A 296 22.96 0.78 -50.18
C ASP A 296 22.39 1.29 -51.51
N VAL A 297 22.03 2.58 -51.56
CA VAL A 297 21.90 3.33 -52.81
C VAL A 297 23.03 4.36 -52.85
N TYR A 298 24.10 4.01 -53.56
CA TYR A 298 25.11 4.96 -53.98
C TYR A 298 24.48 5.98 -54.95
N SER A 299 24.35 7.22 -54.50
CA SER A 299 24.20 8.39 -55.36
C SER A 299 25.23 9.44 -54.94
N ASP A 300 26.12 9.69 -55.87
CA ASP A 300 27.17 10.70 -55.92
C ASP A 300 26.71 12.11 -55.48
N GLY A 301 27.59 12.86 -54.80
CA GLY A 301 27.45 14.32 -54.63
C GLY A 301 27.48 14.91 -53.20
N ILE A 302 28.69 15.17 -52.70
CA ILE A 302 29.12 16.39 -51.96
C ILE A 302 28.16 17.01 -50.92
N LEU A 303 28.51 16.89 -49.62
CA LEU A 303 28.89 18.03 -48.75
C LEU A 303 29.34 17.56 -47.36
N ASP A 304 30.61 17.84 -47.05
CA ASP A 304 31.25 17.70 -45.73
C ASP A 304 30.44 18.39 -44.62
N LYS A 305 30.10 17.64 -43.57
CA LYS A 305 29.95 18.16 -42.21
C LYS A 305 30.61 17.18 -41.22
N PRO A 306 31.51 17.65 -40.35
CA PRO A 306 32.16 16.79 -39.38
C PRO A 306 31.12 16.29 -38.36
N TYR A 307 31.02 14.98 -38.24
CA TYR A 307 30.25 14.28 -37.23
C TYR A 307 30.94 14.51 -35.87
N TYR A 308 30.34 15.35 -35.02
CA TYR A 308 30.74 15.45 -33.62
C TYR A 308 30.17 14.24 -32.89
N ALA A 309 30.95 13.16 -32.81
CA ALA A 309 30.67 12.05 -31.91
C ALA A 309 31.08 12.46 -30.49
N THR A 310 30.13 12.94 -29.69
CA THR A 310 30.28 13.08 -28.23
C THR A 310 28.94 12.87 -27.53
N GLU A 311 28.39 11.66 -27.56
CA GLU A 311 27.49 11.23 -26.50
C GLU A 311 27.99 9.88 -26.01
N GLU A 312 28.36 9.82 -24.73
CA GLU A 312 28.64 8.53 -24.11
C GLU A 312 27.40 7.64 -24.24
N PRO A 313 27.57 6.33 -24.49
CA PRO A 313 26.44 5.44 -24.57
C PRO A 313 25.62 5.50 -23.27
N VAL A 314 24.34 5.84 -23.41
CA VAL A 314 23.40 5.92 -22.29
C VAL A 314 22.80 4.53 -22.09
N ASN A 315 22.93 3.98 -20.89
CA ASN A 315 22.27 2.74 -20.51
C ASN A 315 20.78 3.00 -20.19
N PHE A 316 19.89 2.19 -20.74
CA PHE A 316 18.45 2.32 -20.51
C PHE A 316 17.73 0.98 -20.55
N TYR A 317 16.53 0.94 -19.96
CA TYR A 317 15.52 -0.06 -20.26
C TYR A 317 14.59 0.48 -21.34
N GLU A 318 14.37 -0.31 -22.37
CA GLU A 318 13.28 -0.12 -23.32
C GLU A 318 12.07 -0.91 -22.83
N MET A 319 10.99 -0.22 -22.45
CA MET A 319 9.75 -0.86 -22.02
C MET A 319 8.58 -0.44 -22.92
N THR A 320 7.61 -1.32 -23.07
CA THR A 320 6.40 -1.06 -23.84
C THR A 320 5.19 -0.98 -22.91
N ALA A 321 4.36 0.04 -23.07
CA ALA A 321 3.13 0.19 -22.31
C ALA A 321 1.91 0.35 -23.22
N GLY A 322 0.91 -0.50 -23.04
CA GLY A 322 -0.39 -0.46 -23.74
C GLY A 322 -1.46 0.40 -23.05
N LYS A 323 -1.13 1.07 -21.93
CA LYS A 323 -2.04 1.96 -21.20
C LYS A 323 -1.29 3.17 -20.62
N LEU A 324 -2.03 4.26 -20.43
CA LEU A 324 -1.56 5.43 -19.67
C LEU A 324 -1.91 5.27 -18.18
N GLY A 325 -1.51 6.25 -17.37
CA GLY A 325 -1.70 6.27 -15.92
C GLY A 325 -0.44 5.86 -15.18
N TRP A 326 -0.59 5.07 -14.11
CA TRP A 326 0.53 4.57 -13.31
C TRP A 326 1.23 3.43 -14.02
N ILE A 327 2.50 3.65 -14.36
CA ILE A 327 3.38 2.69 -15.05
C ILE A 327 4.64 2.51 -14.23
N ASN A 328 5.13 1.29 -14.10
CA ASN A 328 6.39 1.01 -13.42
C ASN A 328 7.25 0.05 -14.24
N CYS A 329 8.56 0.13 -14.06
CA CYS A 329 9.52 -0.86 -14.56
C CYS A 329 10.23 -1.50 -13.38
N ASP A 330 9.77 -2.70 -13.05
CA ASP A 330 10.17 -3.40 -11.84
C ASP A 330 10.48 -4.85 -12.13
N ARG A 331 11.10 -5.48 -11.14
CA ARG A 331 11.17 -6.93 -11.01
C ARG A 331 10.62 -7.37 -9.67
N PHE A 332 10.24 -8.63 -9.57
CA PHE A 332 9.98 -9.23 -8.26
C PHE A 332 11.30 -9.40 -7.52
N TYR A 333 11.32 -9.00 -6.25
CA TYR A 333 12.46 -9.27 -5.39
C TYR A 333 12.35 -10.69 -4.80
N GLU A 334 13.38 -11.51 -4.97
CA GLU A 334 13.40 -12.90 -4.47
C GLU A 334 13.54 -12.93 -2.94
N VAL A 335 12.42 -13.17 -2.25
CA VAL A 335 12.41 -13.26 -0.78
C VAL A 335 12.65 -14.70 -0.32
N LYS A 336 13.88 -15.02 0.09
CA LYS A 336 14.26 -16.37 0.56
C LYS A 336 13.65 -16.75 1.91
N LYS A 337 13.54 -15.77 2.82
CA LYS A 337 13.02 -15.98 4.18
C LYS A 337 12.26 -14.75 4.64
N THR A 338 11.05 -14.94 5.15
CA THR A 338 10.20 -13.85 5.63
C THR A 338 10.17 -13.75 7.15
N SER A 339 10.04 -12.54 7.69
CA SER A 339 9.71 -12.30 9.10
C SER A 339 8.58 -11.28 9.22
N PRO A 340 7.63 -11.41 10.15
CA PRO A 340 6.67 -10.36 10.43
C PRO A 340 7.30 -9.24 11.25
N LEU A 341 6.78 -8.02 11.12
CA LEU A 341 7.15 -6.86 11.92
C LEU A 341 5.91 -6.12 12.41
N ILE A 342 5.84 -5.89 13.72
CA ILE A 342 4.87 -5.00 14.36
C ILE A 342 5.56 -3.69 14.71
N VAL A 343 5.05 -2.58 14.24
CA VAL A 343 5.51 -1.23 14.58
C VAL A 343 4.50 -0.57 15.49
N LYS A 344 4.93 -0.22 16.70
CA LYS A 344 4.14 0.46 17.72
C LYS A 344 4.43 1.95 17.69
N ILE A 345 3.37 2.75 17.58
CA ILE A 345 3.45 4.20 17.48
C ILE A 345 2.42 4.80 18.41
N ASP A 346 2.87 5.54 19.41
CA ASP A 346 1.99 6.28 20.30
C ASP A 346 1.55 7.57 19.61
N SER A 347 0.36 7.55 19.02
CA SER A 347 -0.23 8.71 18.35
C SER A 347 -1.75 8.63 18.37
N ASP A 348 -2.39 9.78 18.59
CA ASP A 348 -3.83 9.95 18.42
C ASP A 348 -4.23 10.10 16.93
N ASN A 349 -3.26 10.28 16.05
CA ASN A 349 -3.47 10.45 14.61
C ASN A 349 -3.15 9.18 13.84
N ASN A 350 -3.85 8.96 12.73
CA ASN A 350 -3.46 7.95 11.76
C ASN A 350 -2.11 8.33 11.15
N MET A 351 -1.17 7.39 11.19
CA MET A 351 0.19 7.57 10.69
C MET A 351 0.39 6.76 9.42
N VAL A 352 1.18 7.28 8.50
CA VAL A 352 1.76 6.58 7.36
C VAL A 352 3.01 5.87 7.84
N VAL A 353 3.09 4.55 7.65
CA VAL A 353 4.28 3.77 8.02
C VAL A 353 4.86 3.09 6.79
N ARG A 354 6.18 3.28 6.59
CA ARG A 354 6.93 2.77 5.45
C ARG A 354 8.22 2.10 5.90
N LEU A 355 8.54 0.98 5.27
CA LEU A 355 9.84 0.31 5.36
C LEU A 355 10.61 0.69 4.11
N VAL A 356 11.64 1.51 4.27
CA VAL A 356 12.51 1.93 3.16
C VAL A 356 13.78 1.10 3.19
N PHE A 357 13.99 0.29 2.16
CA PHE A 357 15.13 -0.63 2.10
C PHE A 357 16.42 0.10 1.76
N ARG A 358 17.51 -0.27 2.45
CA ARG A 358 18.81 0.37 2.25
C ARG A 358 19.46 -0.08 0.95
N ASP A 359 19.57 -1.39 0.76
CA ASP A 359 20.40 -1.98 -0.29
C ASP A 359 19.66 -2.19 -1.63
N ILE A 360 18.33 -2.07 -1.61
CA ILE A 360 17.46 -2.19 -2.80
C ILE A 360 16.53 -0.99 -2.94
N ASN A 361 16.17 -0.65 -4.17
CA ASN A 361 15.26 0.45 -4.46
C ASN A 361 13.81 -0.02 -4.25
N SER A 362 13.40 -0.07 -2.98
CA SER A 362 12.10 -0.59 -2.58
C SER A 362 11.57 0.10 -1.32
N VAL A 363 10.26 0.38 -1.32
CA VAL A 363 9.51 0.98 -0.21
C VAL A 363 8.23 0.17 0.02
N MET A 364 8.18 -0.55 1.13
CA MET A 364 7.02 -1.36 1.51
C MET A 364 6.12 -0.64 2.53
N PRO A 365 4.79 -0.80 2.46
CA PRO A 365 3.89 -0.30 3.49
C PRO A 365 3.91 -1.18 4.74
N ALA A 366 3.66 -0.57 5.90
CA ALA A 366 3.08 -1.28 7.04
C ALA A 366 1.64 -0.82 7.24
N TYR A 367 0.75 -1.77 7.53
CA TYR A 367 -0.69 -1.57 7.51
C TYR A 367 -1.22 -1.34 8.92
N ALA A 368 -2.08 -0.35 9.10
CA ALA A 368 -2.75 -0.10 10.38
C ALA A 368 -3.68 -1.27 10.72
N ASN A 369 -3.60 -1.77 11.97
CA ASN A 369 -4.46 -2.83 12.46
C ASN A 369 -5.77 -2.25 13.04
N SER A 370 -6.93 -2.64 12.50
CA SER A 370 -8.24 -2.14 12.94
C SER A 370 -8.56 -2.38 14.42
N ASN A 371 -7.94 -3.40 15.04
CA ASN A 371 -8.12 -3.75 16.44
C ASN A 371 -7.08 -3.10 17.37
N HIS A 372 -6.03 -2.50 16.81
CA HIS A 372 -4.91 -1.92 17.54
C HIS A 372 -4.46 -0.61 16.89
N LYS A 373 -5.06 0.51 17.30
CA LYS A 373 -4.85 1.85 16.70
C LYS A 373 -3.39 2.30 16.66
N ASN A 374 -2.59 1.86 17.62
CA ASN A 374 -1.18 2.19 17.74
C ASN A 374 -0.25 1.14 17.10
N GLN A 375 -0.78 0.14 16.37
CA GLN A 375 0.00 -0.94 15.78
C GLN A 375 -0.16 -0.95 14.26
N TYR A 376 0.99 -1.07 13.61
CA TYR A 376 1.14 -1.22 12.17
C TYR A 376 1.88 -2.51 11.90
N GLU A 377 1.46 -3.26 10.90
CA GLU A 377 2.00 -4.60 10.64
C GLU A 377 2.50 -4.70 9.20
N ALA A 378 3.68 -5.28 9.05
CA ALA A 378 4.21 -5.72 7.78
C ALA A 378 4.48 -7.23 7.86
N SER A 379 4.05 -7.95 6.84
CA SER A 379 4.21 -9.40 6.74
C SER A 379 4.82 -9.75 5.40
N GLY A 380 5.43 -10.94 5.28
CA GLY A 380 6.09 -11.36 4.04
C GLY A 380 7.38 -10.61 3.71
N ILE A 381 7.90 -9.78 4.62
CA ILE A 381 9.11 -8.96 4.39
C ILE A 381 10.40 -9.77 4.59
N PRO A 382 11.47 -9.51 3.81
CA PRO A 382 12.69 -10.31 3.80
C PRO A 382 13.50 -10.17 5.09
N THR A 383 13.85 -11.30 5.69
CA THR A 383 14.65 -11.39 6.92
C THR A 383 16.11 -11.09 6.65
N GLY A 384 16.73 -10.26 7.50
CA GLY A 384 18.14 -9.88 7.39
C GLY A 384 18.39 -8.58 6.63
N GLU A 385 17.38 -8.08 5.91
CA GLU A 385 17.48 -6.80 5.20
C GLU A 385 17.47 -5.62 6.17
N LYS A 386 18.31 -4.61 5.87
CA LYS A 386 18.36 -3.35 6.61
C LYS A 386 17.32 -2.38 6.06
N VAL A 387 16.49 -1.85 6.95
CA VAL A 387 15.45 -0.88 6.58
C VAL A 387 15.46 0.33 7.49
N LEU A 388 15.14 1.47 6.90
CA LEU A 388 14.72 2.66 7.62
C LEU A 388 13.20 2.61 7.76
N LEU A 389 12.72 2.39 8.98
CA LEU A 389 11.30 2.56 9.31
C LEU A 389 10.99 4.04 9.41
N LEU A 390 9.99 4.48 8.65
CA LEU A 390 9.47 5.84 8.69
C LEU A 390 8.03 5.81 9.20
N ALA A 391 7.70 6.70 10.13
CA ALA A 391 6.34 6.99 10.57
C ALA A 391 6.06 8.47 10.40
N TYR A 392 5.08 8.85 9.59
CA TYR A 392 4.76 10.25 9.36
C TYR A 392 3.28 10.55 9.14
N SER A 393 2.89 11.79 9.43
CA SER A 393 1.61 12.36 9.04
C SER A 393 1.87 13.80 8.63
N VAL A 394 1.45 14.19 7.42
CA VAL A 394 1.66 15.54 6.89
C VAL A 394 0.30 16.12 6.57
N LYS A 395 0.01 17.29 7.15
CA LYS A 395 -1.24 18.02 6.93
C LYS A 395 -0.96 19.51 6.90
N ASP A 396 -1.38 20.15 5.81
CA ASP A 396 -1.10 21.56 5.54
C ASP A 396 0.42 21.83 5.65
N GLU A 397 0.83 22.76 6.51
CA GLU A 397 2.24 23.09 6.77
C GLU A 397 2.85 22.32 7.95
N ASN A 398 2.08 21.45 8.60
CA ASN A 398 2.51 20.69 9.77
C ASN A 398 2.82 19.23 9.41
N ALA A 399 3.83 18.68 10.05
CA ALA A 399 4.17 17.27 9.94
C ALA A 399 4.44 16.67 11.33
N VAL A 400 4.13 15.40 11.48
CA VAL A 400 4.58 14.57 12.60
C VAL A 400 5.47 13.50 11.98
N PHE A 401 6.66 13.29 12.55
CA PHE A 401 7.67 12.39 11.97
C PHE A 401 8.45 11.64 13.05
N GLY A 402 8.64 10.35 12.84
CA GLY A 402 9.58 9.51 13.56
C GLY A 402 10.23 8.52 12.62
N TYR A 403 11.44 8.09 12.95
CA TYR A 403 12.16 7.08 12.17
C TYR A 403 13.00 6.18 13.07
N LYS A 404 13.33 5.00 12.55
CA LYS A 404 14.25 4.05 13.20
C LYS A 404 14.90 3.15 12.16
N GLU A 405 16.20 2.94 12.26
CA GLU A 405 16.88 1.89 11.49
C GLU A 405 16.82 0.55 12.22
N ILE A 406 16.53 -0.52 11.47
CA ILE A 406 16.47 -1.88 11.99
C ILE A 406 17.02 -2.87 10.96
N THR A 407 17.31 -4.08 11.43
CA THR A 407 17.44 -5.27 10.60
C THR A 407 16.18 -6.13 10.76
N ILE A 408 15.54 -6.51 9.66
CA ILE A 408 14.30 -7.29 9.71
C ILE A 408 14.57 -8.68 10.32
N GLY A 409 13.78 -9.03 11.34
CA GLY A 409 13.82 -10.33 12.00
C GLY A 409 14.64 -10.40 13.29
N GLU A 410 15.39 -9.34 13.64
CA GLU A 410 16.05 -9.24 14.96
C GLU A 410 15.02 -9.06 16.08
N ASN A 411 14.02 -8.20 15.85
CA ASN A 411 12.89 -8.00 16.76
C ASN A 411 11.57 -8.21 16.02
N LYS A 412 10.59 -8.79 16.73
CA LYS A 412 9.20 -8.91 16.23
C LYS A 412 8.41 -7.61 16.38
N THR A 413 8.84 -6.73 17.28
CA THR A 413 8.12 -5.51 17.62
C THR A 413 9.09 -4.36 17.79
N GLU A 414 8.81 -3.25 17.12
CA GLU A 414 9.59 -2.03 17.17
C GLU A 414 8.72 -0.85 17.62
N ASN A 415 9.32 0.08 18.37
CA ASN A 415 8.64 1.31 18.79
C ASN A 415 9.29 2.51 18.10
N ILE A 416 8.49 3.46 17.63
CA ILE A 416 8.97 4.71 17.01
C ILE A 416 8.49 5.90 17.84
N THR A 417 9.44 6.76 18.22
CA THR A 417 9.14 8.05 18.87
C THR A 417 8.88 9.12 17.82
N LEU A 418 7.82 9.90 18.01
CA LEU A 418 7.40 10.95 17.08
C LEU A 418 7.87 12.33 17.51
N ASN A 419 8.11 13.19 16.52
CA ASN A 419 8.44 14.60 16.69
C ASN A 419 7.56 15.45 15.78
N ASN A 420 7.17 16.64 16.24
CA ASN A 420 6.47 17.62 15.42
C ASN A 420 7.46 18.43 14.59
N LEU A 421 7.19 18.56 13.29
CA LEU A 421 7.98 19.27 12.30
C LEU A 421 7.07 20.16 11.43
N THR A 422 7.68 21.03 10.63
CA THR A 422 7.00 21.62 9.46
C THR A 422 7.06 20.67 8.27
N LYS A 423 6.17 20.83 7.30
CA LYS A 423 6.20 20.08 6.02
C LYS A 423 7.55 20.22 5.32
N THR A 424 8.11 21.43 5.30
CA THR A 424 9.45 21.68 4.71
C THR A 424 10.53 20.91 5.46
N ARG A 425 10.56 20.96 6.81
CA ARG A 425 11.58 20.23 7.58
C ARG A 425 11.43 18.71 7.43
N PHE A 426 10.20 18.20 7.32
CA PHE A 426 9.97 16.79 6.99
C PHE A 426 10.58 16.41 5.64
N LYS A 427 10.36 17.19 4.57
CA LYS A 427 10.98 16.97 3.26
C LYS A 427 12.53 17.07 3.33
N SER A 428 13.09 17.95 4.16
CA SER A 428 14.56 17.96 4.34
C SER A 428 15.06 16.73 5.09
N ALA A 429 14.39 16.32 6.16
CA ALA A 429 14.79 15.19 7.00
C ALA A 429 14.75 13.85 6.25
N VAL A 430 13.69 13.59 5.48
CA VAL A 430 13.62 12.37 4.65
C VAL A 430 14.71 12.39 3.57
N SER A 431 15.01 13.54 2.97
CA SER A 431 16.11 13.64 2.01
C SER A 431 17.47 13.36 2.65
N GLU A 432 17.74 13.87 3.85
CA GLU A 432 18.97 13.61 4.62
C GLU A 432 19.13 12.13 5.01
N LEU A 433 18.02 11.47 5.36
CA LEU A 433 18.04 10.08 5.79
C LEU A 433 18.21 9.09 4.62
N LEU A 434 17.77 9.49 3.42
CA LEU A 434 17.78 8.66 2.21
C LEU A 434 18.91 9.00 1.23
N SER A 435 19.77 9.97 1.57
CA SER A 435 20.97 10.30 0.79
C SER A 435 22.14 9.33 1.03
N TYR A 436 21.98 8.36 1.93
CA TYR A 436 22.99 7.37 2.33
C TYR A 436 22.55 5.94 1.99
#